data_AF-I5C512-F1
#
_entry.id   AF-I5C512-F1
#
_cell.length_a   1.000
_cell.length_b   1.000
_cell.length_c   1.000
_cell.angle_alpha   90.00
_cell.angle_beta   90.00
_cell.angle_gamma   90.00
#
_symmetry.space_group_name_H-M   'P 1'
#
loop_
_entity.id
_entity.type
_entity.pdbx_description
1 polymer ?
#
loop_
_entity_poly.entity_id
_entity_poly.type
_entity_poly.pdbx_seq_one_letter_code
_entity_poly.pdbx_strand_id
1 'polypeptide(L)' 'MKTFGFLLIIIGVVGLLFFGFQAMQDSESFSFLGLDIAVSSANWTPVVGSGAVFIIGLILAARRK' A
#
# COMPACT_ATOMS: atom_id res chain seq x y z
N MET A 1 8.26 18.04 13.97
CA MET A 1 8.47 17.30 12.70
C MET A 1 8.64 15.81 12.93
N LYS A 2 9.53 15.37 13.83
CA LYS A 2 9.74 13.93 14.12
C LYS A 2 8.47 13.18 14.55
N THR A 3 7.66 13.72 15.45
CA THR A 3 6.41 13.09 15.90
C THR A 3 5.39 12.93 14.78
N PHE A 4 5.22 13.98 13.96
CA PHE A 4 4.33 13.92 12.78
C PHE A 4 4.84 12.95 11.72
N GLY A 5 6.15 12.93 11.44
CA GLY A 5 6.75 11.95 10.54
C GLY A 5 6.55 10.52 11.03
N PHE A 6 6.71 10.28 12.33
CA PHE A 6 6.48 8.96 12.94
C PHE A 6 5.00 8.51 12.85
N LEU A 7 4.06 9.43 13.08
CA LEU A 7 2.63 9.17 12.89
C LEU A 7 2.30 8.78 11.44
N LEU A 8 2.83 9.52 10.47
CA LEU A 8 2.62 9.23 9.04
C LEU A 8 3.24 7.89 8.64
N ILE A 9 4.40 7.53 9.21
CA ILE A 9 5.01 6.21 9.01
C ILE A 9 4.07 5.11 9.50
N ILE A 10 3.54 5.22 10.72
CA ILE A 10 2.62 4.20 11.27
C ILE A 10 1.38 4.07 10.40
N ILE A 11 0.74 5.18 10.04
CA ILE A 11 -0.46 5.20 9.21
C ILE A 11 -0.18 4.58 7.83
N GLY A 12 0.94 4.95 7.21
CA GLY A 12 1.35 4.42 5.91
C GLY A 12 1.62 2.90 5.96
N VAL A 13 2.28 2.40 7.01
CA VAL A 13 2.51 0.96 7.19
C VAL A 13 1.19 0.21 7.39
N VAL A 14 0.31 0.71 8.25
CA VAL A 14 -1.00 0.10 8.48
C VAL A 14 -1.82 0.08 7.20
N GLY A 15 -1.83 1.18 6.44
CA GLY A 15 -2.51 1.24 5.15
C GLY A 15 -1.94 0.27 4.12
N LEU A 16 -0.62 0.14 4.02
CA LEU A 16 0.02 -0.83 3.12
C LEU A 16 -0.34 -2.27 3.47
N LEU A 17 -0.34 -2.62 4.76
CA LEU A 17 -0.71 -3.97 5.20
C LEU A 17 -2.19 -4.25 4.93
N PHE A 18 -3.07 -3.32 5.30
CA PHE A 18 -4.51 -3.51 5.16
C PHE A 18 -4.95 -3.54 3.69
N PHE A 19 -4.63 -2.50 2.93
CA PHE A 19 -5.03 -2.40 1.53
C PHE A 19 -4.24 -3.34 0.63
N GLY A 20 -2.99 -3.65 0.96
CA GLY A 20 -2.22 -4.65 0.23
C GLY A 20 -2.85 -6.03 0.37
N PHE A 21 -3.23 -6.43 1.58
CA PHE A 21 -3.93 -7.69 1.82
C PHE A 21 -5.32 -7.72 1.16
N GLN A 22 -6.05 -6.60 1.20
CA GLN A 22 -7.32 -6.48 0.49
C GLN A 22 -7.14 -6.63 -1.03
N ALA A 23 -6.18 -5.92 -1.62
CA ALA A 23 -5.92 -6.01 -3.06
C ALA A 23 -5.49 -7.41 -3.50
N MET A 24 -4.75 -8.14 -2.66
CA MET A 24 -4.39 -9.54 -2.92
C MET A 24 -5.61 -10.47 -2.88
N GLN A 25 -6.57 -10.26 -1.98
CA GLN A 25 -7.80 -11.05 -1.93
C GLN A 25 -8.76 -10.71 -3.07
N ASP A 26 -8.86 -9.43 -3.42
CA ASP A 26 -9.73 -8.94 -4.50
C ASP A 26 -9.16 -9.24 -5.89
N SER A 27 -7.93 -9.76 -5.97
CA SER A 27 -7.31 -10.21 -7.22
C SER A 27 -7.88 -11.57 -7.60
N GLU A 28 -9.01 -11.57 -8.31
CA GLU A 28 -9.55 -12.78 -8.91
C GLU A 28 -8.67 -13.25 -10.08
N SER A 29 -8.31 -14.53 -10.06
CA SER A 29 -7.67 -15.19 -11.19
C SER A 29 -8.63 -16.20 -11.79
N PHE A 30 -8.89 -16.10 -13.08
CA PHE A 30 -9.72 -17.09 -13.79
C PHE A 30 -8.83 -17.90 -14.72
N SER A 31 -8.97 -19.23 -14.64
CA SER A 31 -8.24 -20.15 -15.52
C SER A 31 -9.03 -20.34 -16.82
N PHE A 32 -8.46 -19.93 -17.95
CA PHE A 32 -9.05 -20.12 -19.27
C PHE A 32 -8.09 -20.94 -20.13
N LEU A 33 -8.56 -22.09 -20.64
CA LEU A 33 -7.75 -23.05 -21.41
C LEU A 33 -6.47 -23.53 -20.69
N GLY A 34 -6.48 -23.60 -19.35
CA GLY A 34 -5.32 -23.98 -18.54
C GLY A 34 -4.27 -22.87 -18.39
N LEU A 35 -4.60 -21.65 -18.82
CA LEU A 35 -3.80 -20.45 -18.60
C LEU A 35 -4.49 -19.61 -17.52
N ASP A 36 -3.79 -19.37 -16.41
CA ASP A 36 -4.31 -18.52 -15.33
C ASP A 36 -4.18 -17.05 -15.76
N ILE A 37 -5.31 -16.49 -16.19
CA ILE A 37 -5.38 -15.08 -16.56
C ILE A 37 -5.83 -14.33 -15.31
N ALA A 38 -4.86 -13.75 -14.62
CA ALA A 38 -5.11 -12.81 -13.55
C ALA A 38 -5.58 -11.49 -14.16
N VAL A 39 -6.90 -11.26 -14.15
CA VAL A 39 -7.44 -9.93 -14.40
C VAL A 39 -7.39 -9.24 -13.04
N SER A 40 -6.49 -8.26 -12.88
CA SER A 40 -6.42 -7.49 -11.64
C SER A 40 -7.67 -6.61 -11.50
N SER A 41 -8.77 -7.18 -11.04
CA SER A 41 -9.99 -6.51 -10.62
C SER A 41 -9.79 -5.70 -9.32
N ALA A 42 -8.71 -5.98 -8.58
CA ALA A 42 -8.34 -5.26 -7.37
C ALA A 42 -8.00 -3.78 -7.63
N ASN A 43 -8.55 -2.89 -6.79
CA ASN A 43 -8.20 -1.47 -6.80
C ASN A 43 -6.90 -1.23 -6.01
N TRP A 44 -5.80 -1.01 -6.73
CA TRP A 44 -4.47 -0.77 -6.14
C TRP A 44 -4.22 0.66 -5.68
N THR A 45 -5.08 1.61 -6.06
CA THR A 45 -4.95 3.04 -5.69
C THR A 45 -4.71 3.27 -4.20
N PRO A 46 -5.48 2.67 -3.26
CA PRO A 46 -5.25 2.85 -1.83
C PRO A 46 -3.91 2.28 -1.33
N VAL A 47 -3.38 1.22 -1.98
CA VAL A 47 -2.05 0.67 -1.65
C VAL A 47 -0.97 1.67 -2.01
N VAL A 48 -1.03 2.21 -3.23
CA VAL A 48 -0.07 3.22 -3.72
C VAL A 48 -0.14 4.49 -2.87
N GLY A 49 -1.34 4.96 -2.53
CA GLY A 49 -1.55 6.10 -1.64
C GLY A 49 -0.93 5.89 -0.26
N SER A 50 -1.09 4.70 0.32
CA SER A 50 -0.48 4.34 1.61
C SER A 50 1.05 4.32 1.54
N GLY A 51 1.60 3.81 0.43
CA GLY A 51 3.04 3.87 0.14
C GLY A 51 3.57 5.30 0.06
N ALA A 52 2.85 6.20 -0.61
CA ALA A 52 3.22 7.62 -0.66
C ALA A 52 3.21 8.27 0.73
N VAL A 53 2.18 8.01 1.55
CA VAL A 53 2.10 8.51 2.93
C VAL A 53 3.27 8.03 3.78
N PHE A 54 3.62 6.74 3.66
CA PHE A 54 4.78 6.17 4.34
C PHE A 54 6.09 6.86 3.94
N ILE A 55 6.32 7.06 2.64
CA ILE A 55 7.52 7.75 2.12
C ILE A 55 7.59 9.19 2.63
N ILE A 56 6.48 9.93 2.61
CA ILE A 56 6.42 11.30 3.14
C ILE A 56 6.75 11.30 4.64
N GLY A 57 6.21 10.35 5.39
CA GLY A 57 6.52 10.17 6.81
C GLY A 57 8.02 9.91 7.05
N LEU A 58 8.64 9.03 6.25
CA LEU A 58 10.08 8.77 6.29
C LEU A 58 10.90 10.02 6.01
N ILE A 59 10.56 10.78 4.96
CA ILE A 59 11.26 12.02 4.61
C ILE A 59 11.18 13.02 5.76
N LEU A 60 10.00 13.20 6.36
CA LEU A 60 9.77 14.11 7.49
C LEU A 60 10.49 13.67 8.77
N ALA A 61 10.58 12.36 9.03
CA ALA A 61 11.31 11.81 10.16
C ALA A 61 12.84 11.89 9.97
N ALA A 62 13.31 11.69 8.73
CA ALA A 62 14.72 11.73 8.35
C ALA A 62 15.29 13.14 8.31
N ARG A 63 14.47 14.17 8.04
CA ARG A 63 14.88 15.57 8.19
C ARG A 63 15.19 15.86 9.66
N ARG A 64 16.47 15.78 10.03
CA ARG A 64 16.99 16.42 11.25
C ARG A 64 16.83 17.93 11.10
N LYS A 65 16.42 18.58 12.19
CA LYS A 65 16.40 20.04 12.31
C LYS A 65 17.79 20.58 12.04
#